data_AF-A0A368YIF5-F1
#
_entry.id   AF-A0A368YIF5-F1
#
_cell.length_a   1.000
_cell.length_b   1.000
_cell.length_c   1.000
_cell.angle_alpha   90.00
_cell.angle_beta   90.00
_cell.angle_gamma   90.00
#
_symmetry.space_group_name_H-M   'P 1'
#
loop_
_entity.id
_entity.type
_entity.pdbx_description
1 polymer ?
#
loop_
_entity_poly.entity_id
_entity_poly.type
_entity_poly.pdbx_seq_one_letter_code
_entity_poly.pdbx_strand_id
1 'polypeptide(L)' 'MNAWWTTSVAINRALGGQNSEPLCSRVYRQPPSIWRSAFMVLMDQAFKESAHCENIHFRWRDRSGA' A
#
# COMPACT_ATOMS: atom_id res chain seq x y z
N MET A 1 -12.55 9.35 3.82
CA MET A 1 -11.58 8.23 3.88
C MET A 1 -12.28 6.99 3.36
N ASN A 2 -11.79 6.40 2.27
CA ASN A 2 -12.47 5.26 1.62
C ASN A 2 -12.30 3.99 2.48
N ALA A 3 -13.33 3.15 2.59
CA ALA A 3 -13.30 1.89 3.35
C ALA A 3 -12.07 1.03 3.02
N TRP A 4 -11.64 1.08 1.76
CA TRP A 4 -10.48 0.37 1.28
C TRP A 4 -9.17 0.79 1.96
N TRP A 5 -8.96 2.10 2.17
CA TRP A 5 -7.80 2.63 2.90
C TRP A 5 -7.74 2.07 4.34
N THR A 6 -8.90 2.04 5.01
CA THR A 6 -9.02 1.48 6.36
C THR A 6 -8.69 -0.01 6.37
N THR A 7 -9.16 -0.76 5.37
CA THR A 7 -8.83 -2.19 5.20
C THR A 7 -7.33 -2.40 4.97
N SER A 8 -6.67 -1.60 4.12
CA SER A 8 -5.22 -1.73 3.87
C SER A 8 -4.39 -1.46 5.12
N VAL A 9 -4.81 -0.49 5.94
CA VAL A 9 -4.16 -0.17 7.23
C VAL A 9 -4.40 -1.29 8.25
N ALA A 10 -5.63 -1.83 8.31
CA ALA A 10 -5.96 -2.92 9.22
C ALA A 10 -5.17 -4.21 8.90
N ILE A 11 -5.02 -4.56 7.62
CA ILE A 11 -4.20 -5.70 7.20
C ILE A 11 -2.72 -5.45 7.51
N ASN A 12 -2.20 -4.25 7.25
CA ASN A 12 -0.81 -3.93 7.61
C ASN A 12 -0.58 -4.05 9.11
N ARG A 13 -1.52 -3.57 9.94
CA ARG A 13 -1.47 -3.71 11.40
C ARG A 13 -1.51 -5.17 11.84
N ALA A 14 -2.37 -6.00 11.23
CA ALA A 14 -2.42 -7.43 11.50
C ALA A 14 -1.10 -8.15 11.17
N LEU A 15 -0.36 -7.64 10.17
CA LEU A 15 0.97 -8.12 9.78
C LEU A 15 2.13 -7.43 10.55
N GLY A 16 1.84 -6.76 11.67
CA GLY A 16 2.84 -6.11 12.52
C GLY A 16 3.44 -4.83 11.94
N GLY A 17 2.73 -4.15 11.03
CA GLY A 17 3.11 -2.86 10.47
C GLY A 17 2.68 -1.67 11.33
N GLN A 18 3.13 -0.47 10.93
CA GLN A 18 2.77 0.78 11.62
C GLN A 18 1.27 1.05 11.53
N ASN A 19 0.69 1.56 12.63
CA ASN A 19 -0.76 1.78 12.78
C ASN A 19 -1.40 2.71 11.74
N SER A 20 -0.62 3.59 11.10
CA SER A 20 -1.11 4.55 10.11
C SER A 20 -0.62 4.27 8.70
N GLU A 21 0.24 3.25 8.51
CA GLU A 21 0.80 2.92 7.19
C GLU A 21 -0.12 1.93 6.45
N PRO A 22 -0.53 2.24 5.21
CA PRO A 22 -1.26 1.28 4.38
C PRO A 22 -0.32 0.19 3.84
N LEU A 23 -0.85 -1.04 3.69
CA LEU A 23 -0.09 -2.19 3.20
C LEU A 23 0.66 -1.92 1.88
N CYS A 24 0.03 -1.21 0.94
CA CYS A 24 0.64 -0.88 -0.34
C CYS A 24 1.90 -0.01 -0.21
N SER A 25 1.93 0.92 0.76
CA SER A 25 3.14 1.71 1.06
C SER A 25 4.27 0.81 1.55
N ARG A 26 3.96 -0.11 2.47
CA ARG A 26 4.94 -1.05 3.01
C ARG A 26 5.52 -1.93 1.91
N VAL A 27 4.66 -2.52 1.08
CA VAL A 27 5.08 -3.38 -0.05
C VAL A 27 5.93 -2.58 -1.05
N TYR A 28 5.55 -1.33 -1.33
CA TYR A 28 6.31 -0.46 -2.23
C TYR A 28 7.74 -0.21 -1.73
N ARG A 29 7.93 -0.03 -0.41
CA ARG A 29 9.25 0.19 0.24
C ARG A 29 10.12 -1.08 0.37
N GLN A 30 9.56 -2.28 0.19
CA GLN A 30 10.36 -3.50 0.25
C GLN A 30 11.33 -3.59 -0.95
N PRO A 31 12.49 -4.26 -0.78
CA PRO A 31 13.41 -4.48 -1.89
C PRO A 31 12.72 -5.18 -3.07
N PRO A 32 13.20 -4.95 -4.31
CA PRO A 32 12.62 -5.56 -5.49
C PRO A 32 12.64 -7.08 -5.36
N SER A 33 11.45 -7.68 -5.37
CA SER A 33 11.25 -9.11 -5.30
C SER A 33 10.12 -9.51 -6.24
N ILE A 34 10.11 -10.79 -6.66
CA ILE A 34 9.07 -11.35 -7.52
C ILE A 34 7.70 -11.19 -6.84
N TRP A 35 7.64 -11.45 -5.52
CA TRP A 35 6.43 -11.32 -4.72
C TRP A 35 5.92 -9.87 -4.67
N ARG A 36 6.81 -8.89 -4.46
CA ARG A 36 6.44 -7.46 -4.50
C ARG A 36 5.81 -7.10 -5.84
N SER A 37 6.42 -7.54 -6.94
CA SER A 37 5.95 -7.22 -8.29
C SER A 37 4.58 -7.85 -8.57
N ALA A 38 4.40 -9.13 -8.22
CA ALA A 38 3.12 -9.81 -8.34
C ALA A 38 2.01 -9.13 -7.52
N PHE A 39 2.32 -8.70 -6.29
CA PHE A 39 1.39 -7.96 -5.46
C PHE A 39 1.01 -6.62 -6.09
N MET A 40 1.99 -5.84 -6.57
CA MET A 40 1.70 -4.56 -7.23
C MET A 40 0.80 -4.73 -8.46
N VAL A 41 1.06 -5.74 -9.29
CA VAL A 41 0.21 -6.04 -10.46
C VAL A 41 -1.21 -6.46 -10.05
N LEU A 42 -1.35 -7.31 -9.03
CA LEU A 42 -2.67 -7.71 -8.51
C LEU A 42 -3.45 -6.50 -7.99
N MET A 43 -2.77 -5.60 -7.29
CA MET A 43 -3.37 -4.38 -6.78
C MET A 43 -3.79 -3.44 -7.91
N ASP A 44 -2.96 -3.26 -8.92
CA ASP A 44 -3.30 -2.45 -10.09
C ASP A 44 -4.54 -3.01 -10.82
N GLN A 45 -4.67 -4.34 -10.94
CA GLN A 45 -5.86 -4.97 -11.53
C GLN A 45 -7.10 -4.86 -10.64
N ALA A 46 -6.97 -5.10 -9.33
CA ALA A 46 -8.09 -5.02 -8.39
C ALA A 46 -8.69 -3.60 -8.34
N PHE A 47 -7.86 -2.57 -8.51
CA PHE A 47 -8.27 -1.17 -8.50
C PHE A 47 -8.48 -0.57 -9.89
N LYS A 48 -8.14 -1.32 -10.94
CA LYS A 48 -8.11 -0.83 -12.34
C LYS A 48 -7.35 0.50 -12.46
N GLU A 49 -6.30 0.65 -11.67
CA GLU A 49 -5.48 1.86 -11.58
C GLU A 49 -4.01 1.45 -11.73
N SER A 50 -3.29 2.06 -12.67
CA SER A 50 -1.86 1.81 -12.83
C SER A 50 -1.07 2.46 -11.70
N ALA A 51 -0.06 1.75 -11.19
CA ALA A 51 0.80 2.24 -10.10
C ALA A 51 0.01 2.56 -8.81
N HIS A 52 -1.03 1.78 -8.52
CA HIS A 52 -1.91 2.01 -7.38
C HIS A 52 -1.13 2.06 -6.06
N CYS A 53 -0.22 1.08 -5.86
CA CYS A 53 0.59 1.03 -4.64
C CYS A 53 1.52 2.23 -4.48
N GLU A 54 2.04 2.76 -5.59
CA GLU A 54 2.89 3.95 -5.61
C GLU A 54 2.07 5.21 -5.27
N ASN A 55 0.89 5.36 -5.88
CA ASN A 55 -0.04 6.45 -5.56
C ASN A 55 -0.43 6.47 -4.08
N ILE A 56 -0.73 5.30 -3.52
CA ILE A 56 -1.04 5.14 -2.10
C ILE A 56 0.17 5.51 -1.23
N HIS A 57 1.38 5.11 -1.61
CA HIS A 57 2.61 5.47 -0.93
C HIS A 57 2.85 6.99 -0.92
N PHE A 58 2.70 7.66 -2.07
CA PHE A 58 2.83 9.12 -2.16
C PHE A 58 1.79 9.84 -1.31
N ARG A 59 0.52 9.46 -1.41
CA ARG A 59 -0.57 10.05 -0.61
C ARG A 59 -0.39 9.83 0.89
N TRP A 60 0.16 8.68 1.27
CA TRP A 60 0.50 8.40 2.65
C TRP A 60 1.64 9.30 3.13
N ARG A 61 2.75 9.40 2.38
CA ARG A 61 3.89 10.27 2.72
C ARG A 61 3.45 11.74 2.87
N ASP A 62 2.70 12.24 1.89
CA ASP A 62 2.16 13.61 1.90
C ASP A 62 1.31 13.89 3.16
N ARG A 63 0.37 12.99 3.47
CA ARG A 63 -0.47 13.12 4.67
C ARG A 63 0.32 12.96 5.98
N SER A 64 1.37 12.13 5.98
CA SER A 64 2.21 11.91 7.15
C SER A 64 3.20 13.05 7.41
N GLY A 65 3.34 14.01 6.50
CA GLY A 65 4.23 15.17 6.66
C GLY A 65 5.71 14.80 6.82
N ALA A 66 6.10 13.62 6.32
CA ALA A 66 7.44 13.04 6.47
C ALA A 66 8.32 13.24 5.23
#